data_AF-A0A2K3LM85-F1
#
_entry.id   AF-A0A2K3LM85-F1
#
_cell.length_a   1.000
_cell.length_b   1.000
_cell.length_c   1.000
_cell.angle_alpha   90.00
_cell.angle_beta   90.00
_cell.angle_gamma   90.00
#
_symmetry.space_group_name_H-M   'P 1'
#
loop_
_entity.id
_entity.type
_entity.pdbx_description
1 polymer ?
#
loop_
_entity_poly.entity_id
_entity_poly.type
_entity_poly.pdbx_seq_one_letter_code
_entity_poly.pdbx_strand_id
1 'polypeptide(L)'
;KQLAKALAEPVESLFEAGGKDTWLSVRKLLKRETEAAVSEFLDRVAGFELEEETIESMQQSLRDYARKLVENKAREEAGKVLIRMKDRFSTVFNHDNDSLPRVWTGNEDIRAITRDARSASMKLLSDMAAIRLDEKPDNIERVLDLSLINKTSAAASSQYTDREVSMDPLASSTWEEVSPEDILISPVQCKSLWRQFQGETEYTITQAIAAQFWLTSP
;
A
#
# COMPACT_ATOMS: atom_id res chain seq x y z
N LYS A 1 -14.73 23.05 -0.11
CA LYS A 1 -15.69 22.07 -0.70
C LYS A 1 -15.23 21.56 -2.07
N GLN A 2 -14.91 22.43 -3.03
CA GLN A 2 -14.39 22.00 -4.35
C GLN A 2 -13.05 21.25 -4.23
N LEU A 3 -12.07 21.82 -3.52
CA LEU A 3 -10.76 21.18 -3.27
C LEU A 3 -10.89 19.79 -2.61
N ALA A 4 -11.81 19.65 -1.64
CA ALA A 4 -12.08 18.37 -1.00
C ALA A 4 -12.55 17.31 -2.00
N LYS A 5 -13.46 17.67 -2.92
CA LYS A 5 -13.92 16.77 -3.97
C LYS A 5 -12.81 16.44 -4.98
N ALA A 6 -12.05 17.45 -5.40
CA ALA A 6 -10.96 17.31 -6.36
C ALA A 6 -9.82 16.41 -5.85
N LEU A 7 -9.65 16.31 -4.53
CA LEU A 7 -8.65 15.44 -3.90
C LEU A 7 -9.22 14.07 -3.50
N ALA A 8 -10.38 14.01 -2.86
CA ALA A 8 -10.85 12.78 -2.21
C ALA A 8 -11.10 11.62 -3.19
N GLU A 9 -11.88 11.86 -4.26
CA GLU A 9 -12.23 10.81 -5.23
C GLU A 9 -10.99 10.33 -6.02
N PRO A 10 -10.11 11.21 -6.53
CA PRO A 10 -8.93 10.74 -7.25
C PRO A 10 -7.89 10.07 -6.34
N VAL A 11 -7.73 10.52 -5.08
CA VAL A 11 -6.86 9.83 -4.11
C VAL A 11 -7.37 8.42 -3.82
N GLU A 12 -8.69 8.25 -3.67
CA GLU A 12 -9.29 6.91 -3.52
C GLU A 12 -8.94 6.01 -4.69
N SER A 13 -9.15 6.50 -5.92
CA SER A 13 -8.89 5.75 -7.15
C SER A 13 -7.42 5.37 -7.29
N LEU A 14 -6.50 6.25 -6.90
CA LEU A 14 -5.06 5.94 -6.90
C LEU A 14 -4.71 4.82 -5.91
N PHE A 15 -5.30 4.83 -4.71
CA PHE A 15 -5.09 3.77 -3.72
C PHE A 15 -5.78 2.45 -4.10
N GLU A 16 -6.89 2.50 -4.82
CA GLU A 16 -7.57 1.33 -5.38
C GLU A 16 -6.73 0.69 -6.50
N ALA A 17 -6.22 1.49 -7.43
CA ALA A 17 -5.34 1.01 -8.49
C ALA A 17 -4.04 0.43 -7.90
N GLY A 18 -3.47 1.10 -6.90
CA GLY A 18 -2.27 0.70 -6.18
C GLY A 18 -1.00 0.62 -7.06
N GLY A 19 0.11 0.22 -6.44
CA GLY A 19 1.39 0.00 -7.12
C GLY A 19 2.47 1.02 -6.77
N LYS A 20 3.68 0.77 -7.28
CA LYS A 20 4.92 1.44 -6.88
C LYS A 20 4.87 2.98 -6.95
N ASP A 21 4.11 3.53 -7.90
CA ASP A 21 4.03 4.98 -8.14
C ASP A 21 2.79 5.64 -7.51
N THR A 22 2.06 4.93 -6.63
CA THR A 22 0.83 5.45 -5.98
C THR A 22 1.11 6.77 -5.26
N TRP A 23 2.10 6.79 -4.35
CA TRP A 23 2.44 7.99 -3.59
C TRP A 23 3.00 9.12 -4.47
N LEU A 24 3.76 8.78 -5.51
CA LEU A 24 4.22 9.78 -6.50
C LEU A 24 3.02 10.46 -7.20
N SER A 25 2.02 9.66 -7.60
CA SER A 25 0.81 10.15 -8.24
C SER A 25 -0.04 10.99 -7.29
N VAL A 26 -0.17 10.57 -6.03
CA VAL A 26 -0.84 11.34 -4.97
C VAL A 26 -0.16 12.69 -4.73
N ARG A 27 1.18 12.74 -4.67
CA ARG A 27 1.92 14.01 -4.52
C ARG A 27 1.70 14.95 -5.69
N LYS A 28 1.77 14.44 -6.93
CA LYS A 28 1.50 15.23 -8.15
C LYS A 28 0.09 15.82 -8.14
N LEU A 29 -0.91 15.00 -7.78
CA LEU A 29 -2.30 15.42 -7.65
C LEU A 29 -2.46 16.49 -6.57
N LEU A 30 -1.95 16.22 -5.36
CA LEU A 30 -2.01 17.16 -4.23
C LEU A 30 -1.43 18.51 -4.61
N LYS A 31 -0.24 18.52 -5.22
CA LYS A 31 0.41 19.75 -5.67
C LYS A 31 -0.47 20.49 -6.68
N ARG A 32 -0.91 19.82 -7.75
CA ARG A 32 -1.71 20.41 -8.83
C ARG A 32 -3.00 21.06 -8.31
N GLU A 33 -3.81 20.30 -7.57
CA GLU A 33 -5.10 20.79 -7.09
C GLU A 33 -4.96 21.90 -6.04
N THR A 34 -3.94 21.81 -5.20
CA THR A 34 -3.69 22.83 -4.17
C THR A 34 -3.20 24.14 -4.79
N GLU A 35 -2.26 24.09 -5.74
CA GLU A 35 -1.77 25.28 -6.44
C GLU A 35 -2.86 25.96 -7.26
N ALA A 36 -3.73 25.17 -7.90
CA ALA A 36 -4.91 25.69 -8.60
C ALA A 36 -5.87 26.40 -7.63
N ALA A 37 -6.17 25.79 -6.49
CA ALA A 37 -7.06 26.38 -5.47
C ALA A 37 -6.46 27.64 -4.82
N VAL A 38 -5.15 27.68 -4.59
CA VAL A 38 -4.45 28.87 -4.08
C VAL A 38 -4.48 30.00 -5.10
N SER A 39 -4.28 29.69 -6.39
CA SER A 39 -4.35 30.70 -7.46
C SER A 39 -5.75 31.30 -7.58
N GLU A 40 -6.79 30.45 -7.61
CA GLU A 40 -8.19 30.90 -7.64
C GLU A 40 -8.55 31.75 -6.39
N PHE A 41 -8.02 31.37 -5.22
CA PHE A 41 -8.18 32.14 -4.01
C PHE A 41 -7.56 33.53 -4.13
N LEU A 42 -6.32 33.62 -4.61
CA LEU A 42 -5.60 34.88 -4.83
C LEU A 42 -6.35 35.81 -5.80
N ASP A 43 -6.82 35.28 -6.92
CA ASP A 43 -7.60 36.05 -7.89
C ASP A 43 -8.87 36.65 -7.28
N ARG A 44 -9.52 35.92 -6.37
CA ARG A 44 -10.72 36.40 -5.67
C ARG A 44 -10.43 37.44 -4.61
N VAL A 45 -9.30 37.35 -3.92
CA VAL A 45 -8.96 38.28 -2.85
C VAL A 45 -8.20 39.52 -3.35
N ALA A 46 -7.72 39.54 -4.59
CA ALA A 46 -6.98 40.66 -5.18
C ALA A 46 -7.73 42.01 -5.16
N GLY A 47 -9.07 41.99 -5.13
CA GLY A 47 -9.89 43.21 -5.01
C GLY A 47 -10.11 43.69 -3.56
N PHE A 48 -9.58 42.97 -2.57
CA PHE A 48 -9.70 43.30 -1.16
C PHE A 48 -8.36 43.85 -0.65
N GLU A 49 -8.39 44.95 0.10
CA GLU A 49 -7.20 45.57 0.72
C GLU A 49 -6.75 44.78 1.97
N LEU A 50 -6.41 43.50 1.77
CA LEU A 50 -5.91 42.63 2.83
C LEU A 50 -4.39 42.79 2.99
N GLU A 51 -3.93 42.70 4.23
CA GLU A 51 -2.50 42.67 4.55
C GLU A 51 -1.83 41.43 3.96
N GLU A 52 -0.59 41.57 3.49
CA GLU A 52 0.19 40.49 2.87
C GLU A 52 0.34 39.28 3.80
N GLU A 53 0.63 39.52 5.08
CA GLU A 53 0.72 38.46 6.11
C GLU A 53 -0.59 37.67 6.26
N THR A 54 -1.73 38.35 6.16
CA THR A 54 -3.05 37.71 6.21
C THR A 54 -3.25 36.82 4.98
N ILE A 55 -2.88 37.30 3.79
CA ILE A 55 -2.97 36.53 2.55
C ILE A 55 -2.08 35.28 2.63
N GLU A 56 -0.83 35.42 3.07
CA GLU A 56 0.11 34.30 3.22
C GLU A 56 -0.42 33.24 4.19
N SER A 57 -0.93 33.66 5.35
CA SER A 57 -1.52 32.77 6.36
C SER A 57 -2.73 31.99 5.81
N MET A 58 -3.58 32.66 5.02
CA MET A 58 -4.72 31.99 4.37
C MET A 58 -4.28 30.99 3.30
N GLN A 59 -3.24 31.31 2.51
CA GLN A 59 -2.68 30.36 1.54
C GLN A 59 -2.09 29.13 2.25
N GLN A 60 -1.35 29.34 3.34
CA GLN A 60 -0.77 28.24 4.11
C GLN A 60 -1.87 27.36 4.70
N SER A 61 -2.92 27.96 5.25
CA SER A 61 -4.09 27.23 5.76
C SER A 61 -4.78 26.39 4.67
N LEU A 62 -4.83 26.87 3.42
CA LEU A 62 -5.34 26.08 2.28
C LEU A 62 -4.43 24.89 1.96
N ARG A 63 -3.11 25.07 1.98
CA ARG A 63 -2.14 23.98 1.76
C ARG A 63 -2.22 22.92 2.85
N ASP A 64 -2.31 23.34 4.11
CA ASP A 64 -2.43 22.45 5.27
C ASP A 64 -3.75 21.68 5.23
N TYR A 65 -4.85 22.35 4.86
CA TYR A 65 -6.14 21.70 4.68
C TYR A 65 -6.10 20.65 3.55
N ALA A 66 -5.49 20.98 2.42
CA ALA A 66 -5.33 20.04 1.29
C ALA A 66 -4.52 18.81 1.70
N ARG A 67 -3.39 19.01 2.40
CA ARG A 67 -2.58 17.93 2.94
C ARG A 67 -3.41 17.06 3.88
N LYS A 68 -4.13 17.67 4.83
CA LYS A 68 -4.92 16.94 5.81
C LYS A 68 -6.02 16.09 5.17
N LEU A 69 -6.64 16.58 4.10
CA LEU A 69 -7.61 15.80 3.32
C LEU A 69 -6.98 14.52 2.75
N VAL A 70 -5.80 14.63 2.15
CA VAL A 70 -5.08 13.47 1.58
C VAL A 70 -4.67 12.50 2.68
N GLU A 71 -4.14 12.98 3.80
CA GLU A 71 -3.76 12.13 4.93
C GLU A 71 -4.98 11.39 5.52
N ASN A 72 -6.11 12.07 5.70
CA ASN A 72 -7.34 11.46 6.19
C ASN A 72 -7.83 10.39 5.21
N LYS A 73 -7.80 10.70 3.91
CA LYS A 73 -8.19 9.73 2.89
C LYS A 73 -7.26 8.52 2.87
N ALA A 74 -5.95 8.70 3.00
CA ALA A 74 -5.01 7.61 3.11
C ALA A 74 -5.29 6.70 4.33
N ARG A 75 -5.69 7.29 5.48
CA ARG A 75 -6.11 6.51 6.67
C ARG A 75 -7.38 5.70 6.42
N GLU A 76 -8.38 6.27 5.74
CA GLU A 76 -9.58 5.53 5.32
C GLU A 76 -9.21 4.36 4.39
N GLU A 77 -8.34 4.60 3.41
CA GLU A 77 -7.95 3.60 2.43
C GLU A 77 -7.06 2.49 3.01
N ALA A 78 -6.21 2.81 3.98
CA ALA A 78 -5.46 1.82 4.75
C ALA A 78 -6.38 0.87 5.52
N GLY A 79 -7.55 1.33 5.97
CA GLY A 79 -8.57 0.48 6.60
C GLY A 79 -9.12 -0.63 5.68
N LYS A 80 -9.00 -0.46 4.36
CA LYS A 80 -9.43 -1.44 3.34
C LYS A 80 -8.26 -2.31 2.82
N VAL A 81 -7.08 -2.25 3.45
CA VAL A 81 -5.87 -2.92 2.92
C VAL A 81 -6.04 -4.43 2.73
N LEU A 82 -6.71 -5.13 3.65
CA LEU A 82 -6.85 -6.59 3.58
C LEU A 82 -7.63 -7.04 2.32
N ILE A 83 -8.75 -6.39 2.03
CA ILE A 83 -9.54 -6.72 0.84
C ILE A 83 -8.74 -6.43 -0.43
N ARG A 84 -8.03 -5.30 -0.47
CA ARG A 84 -7.17 -4.96 -1.61
C ARG A 84 -5.99 -5.92 -1.79
N MET A 85 -5.39 -6.39 -0.70
CA MET A 85 -4.35 -7.43 -0.75
C MET A 85 -4.88 -8.71 -1.40
N LYS A 86 -6.12 -9.11 -1.07
CA LYS A 86 -6.78 -10.28 -1.67
C LYS A 86 -7.15 -10.08 -3.13
N ASP A 87 -7.61 -8.89 -3.50
CA ASP A 87 -7.93 -8.56 -4.89
C ASP A 87 -6.65 -8.56 -5.74
N ARG A 88 -5.56 -7.98 -5.22
CA ARG A 88 -4.25 -8.02 -5.87
C ARG A 88 -3.75 -9.46 -6.01
N PHE A 89 -3.85 -10.26 -4.95
CA PHE A 89 -3.48 -11.68 -4.99
C PHE A 89 -4.27 -12.42 -6.07
N SER A 90 -5.60 -12.29 -6.07
CA SER A 90 -6.48 -12.96 -7.01
C SER A 90 -6.21 -12.54 -8.45
N THR A 91 -5.88 -11.26 -8.67
CA THR A 91 -5.49 -10.75 -9.98
C THR A 91 -4.23 -11.47 -10.49
N VAL A 92 -3.15 -11.46 -9.70
CA VAL A 92 -1.87 -12.06 -10.11
C VAL A 92 -1.94 -13.59 -10.16
N PHE A 93 -2.68 -14.21 -9.24
CA PHE A 93 -2.75 -15.67 -9.12
C PHE A 93 -3.63 -16.30 -10.20
N ASN A 94 -4.81 -15.71 -10.47
CA ASN A 94 -5.80 -16.28 -11.38
C ASN A 94 -5.69 -15.78 -12.81
N HIS A 95 -4.80 -14.83 -13.13
CA HIS A 95 -4.63 -14.33 -14.49
C HIS A 95 -3.21 -14.57 -15.01
N ASP A 96 -3.08 -14.69 -16.33
CA ASP A 96 -1.80 -14.71 -17.02
C ASP A 96 -1.29 -13.29 -17.33
N ASN A 97 -0.20 -13.19 -18.10
CA ASN A 97 0.41 -11.91 -18.44
C ASN A 97 -0.47 -11.05 -19.37
N ASP A 98 -1.43 -11.66 -20.08
CA ASP A 98 -2.38 -10.99 -20.95
C ASP A 98 -3.67 -10.61 -20.20
N SER A 99 -3.68 -10.77 -18.87
CA SER A 99 -4.84 -10.55 -18.01
C SER A 99 -6.03 -11.48 -18.31
N LEU A 100 -5.78 -12.61 -18.97
CA LEU A 100 -6.81 -13.63 -19.20
C LEU A 100 -6.86 -14.59 -18.01
N PRO A 101 -8.06 -15.13 -17.66
CA PRO A 101 -8.18 -16.15 -16.63
C PRO A 101 -7.26 -17.34 -16.93
N ARG A 102 -6.39 -17.66 -15.98
CA ARG A 102 -5.43 -18.74 -16.05
C ARG A 102 -6.16 -20.08 -16.06
N VAL A 103 -5.83 -20.91 -17.04
CA VAL A 103 -6.21 -22.32 -17.07
C VAL A 103 -5.07 -23.12 -16.45
N TRP A 104 -5.35 -23.94 -15.45
CA TRP A 104 -4.36 -24.82 -14.85
C TRP A 104 -4.17 -26.03 -15.77
N THR A 105 -3.20 -25.99 -16.69
CA THR A 105 -3.01 -27.04 -17.71
C THR A 105 -2.06 -28.17 -17.29
N GLY A 106 -1.40 -28.05 -16.13
CA GLY A 106 -0.48 -29.07 -15.62
C GLY A 106 0.98 -28.62 -15.64
N ASN A 107 1.34 -27.65 -16.49
CA ASN A 107 2.72 -27.19 -16.68
C ASN A 107 3.07 -25.96 -15.81
N GLU A 108 2.10 -25.37 -15.13
CA GLU A 108 2.29 -24.16 -14.33
C GLU A 108 3.02 -24.46 -13.02
N ASP A 109 4.00 -23.62 -12.68
CA ASP A 109 4.60 -23.62 -11.34
C ASP A 109 3.71 -22.84 -10.36
N ILE A 110 2.71 -23.52 -9.79
CA ILE A 110 1.79 -22.95 -8.81
C ILE A 110 2.55 -22.33 -7.62
N ARG A 111 3.71 -22.88 -7.23
CA ARG A 111 4.49 -22.32 -6.13
C ARG A 111 5.12 -20.99 -6.50
N ALA A 112 5.69 -20.88 -7.70
CA ALA A 112 6.22 -19.61 -8.21
C ALA A 112 5.10 -18.56 -8.33
N ILE A 113 3.96 -18.93 -8.93
CA ILE A 113 2.79 -18.03 -9.07
C ILE A 113 2.28 -17.57 -7.71
N THR A 114 2.19 -18.49 -6.73
CA THR A 114 1.80 -18.16 -5.35
C THR A 114 2.77 -17.15 -4.73
N ARG A 115 4.08 -17.36 -4.89
CA ARG A 115 5.11 -16.46 -4.35
C ARG A 115 5.01 -15.08 -4.98
N ASP A 116 4.82 -15.00 -6.29
CA ASP A 116 4.75 -13.74 -7.02
C ASP A 116 3.47 -12.97 -6.64
N ALA A 117 2.32 -13.66 -6.52
CA ALA A 117 1.08 -13.08 -6.03
C ALA A 117 1.19 -12.59 -4.57
N ARG A 118 1.86 -13.35 -3.69
CA ARG A 118 2.15 -12.92 -2.31
C ARG A 118 3.06 -11.70 -2.27
N SER A 119 4.11 -11.66 -3.09
CA SER A 119 5.01 -10.50 -3.18
C SER A 119 4.25 -9.25 -3.64
N ALA A 120 3.40 -9.37 -4.66
CA ALA A 120 2.57 -8.25 -5.13
C ALA A 120 1.62 -7.72 -4.04
N SER A 121 0.96 -8.61 -3.28
CA SER A 121 0.09 -8.22 -2.16
C SER A 121 0.86 -7.62 -0.98
N MET A 122 2.07 -8.10 -0.69
CA MET A 122 2.92 -7.54 0.36
C MET A 122 3.41 -6.13 -0.01
N LYS A 123 3.79 -5.89 -1.27
CA LYS A 123 4.16 -4.55 -1.74
C LYS A 123 3.03 -3.55 -1.55
N LEU A 124 1.80 -3.95 -1.84
CA LEU A 124 0.62 -3.12 -1.56
C LEU A 124 0.48 -2.82 -0.06
N LEU A 125 0.71 -3.80 0.82
CA LEU A 125 0.72 -3.57 2.27
C LEU A 125 1.81 -2.57 2.67
N SER A 126 3.00 -2.66 2.10
CA SER A 126 4.10 -1.70 2.30
C SER A 126 3.72 -0.29 1.86
N ASP A 127 3.09 -0.17 0.69
CA ASP A 127 2.61 1.11 0.17
C ASP A 127 1.57 1.75 1.11
N MET A 128 0.71 0.94 1.73
CA MET A 128 -0.35 1.38 2.65
C MET A 128 0.10 1.54 4.10
N ALA A 129 1.34 1.19 4.45
CA ALA A 129 1.79 1.20 5.84
C ALA A 129 2.14 2.59 6.37
N ALA A 130 2.54 3.52 5.50
CA ALA A 130 2.94 4.87 5.87
C ALA A 130 2.61 5.92 4.80
N ILE A 131 2.36 7.14 5.25
CA ILE A 131 2.18 8.34 4.42
C ILE A 131 3.54 8.78 3.86
N ARG A 132 3.63 8.97 2.54
CA ARG A 132 4.87 9.35 1.85
C ARG A 132 4.72 10.63 1.02
N LEU A 133 4.17 11.67 1.66
CA LEU A 133 4.00 12.98 1.03
C LEU A 133 5.29 13.81 0.98
N ASP A 134 6.22 13.59 1.92
CA ASP A 134 7.45 14.39 2.04
C ASP A 134 8.68 13.74 1.39
N GLU A 135 8.49 12.64 0.65
CA GLU A 135 9.58 11.91 -0.03
C GLU A 135 10.72 11.43 0.88
N LYS A 136 10.45 11.33 2.18
CA LYS A 136 11.36 10.74 3.15
C LYS A 136 11.53 9.25 2.83
N PRO A 137 12.77 8.73 2.80
CA PRO A 137 13.00 7.30 2.65
C PRO A 137 12.49 6.55 3.90
N ASP A 138 12.09 5.30 3.70
CA ASP A 138 11.79 4.35 4.75
C ASP A 138 12.27 2.96 4.36
N ASN A 139 12.27 2.04 5.31
CA ASN A 139 12.72 0.67 5.12
C ASN A 139 11.58 -0.38 5.19
N ILE A 140 10.32 0.05 5.09
CA ILE A 140 9.14 -0.79 5.36
C ILE A 140 9.10 -2.00 4.42
N GLU A 141 9.21 -1.79 3.10
CA GLU A 141 9.14 -2.87 2.10
C GLU A 141 10.19 -3.95 2.41
N ARG A 142 11.43 -3.51 2.67
CA ARG A 142 12.55 -4.40 3.00
C ARG A 142 12.29 -5.20 4.28
N VAL A 143 11.80 -4.55 5.33
CA VAL A 143 11.50 -5.21 6.60
C VAL A 143 10.38 -6.24 6.45
N LEU A 144 9.32 -5.90 5.70
CA LEU A 144 8.22 -6.80 5.41
C LEU A 144 8.68 -8.00 4.54
N ASP A 145 9.48 -7.76 3.49
CA ASP A 145 10.04 -8.82 2.64
C ASP A 145 10.86 -9.83 3.46
N LEU A 146 11.78 -9.34 4.28
CA LEU A 146 12.63 -10.19 5.12
C LEU A 146 11.80 -10.98 6.15
N SER A 147 10.80 -10.34 6.75
CA SER A 147 10.05 -10.89 7.87
C SER A 147 8.89 -11.80 7.47
N LEU A 148 8.26 -11.56 6.31
CA LEU A 148 7.01 -12.19 5.90
C LEU A 148 7.18 -13.17 4.74
N ILE A 149 8.05 -12.86 3.77
CA ILE A 149 8.28 -13.68 2.58
C ILE A 149 9.49 -14.60 2.78
N ASN A 150 10.63 -14.04 3.19
CA ASN A 150 11.88 -14.79 3.29
C ASN A 150 11.97 -15.65 4.54
N LYS A 151 11.30 -15.27 5.64
CA LYS A 151 11.21 -16.08 6.86
C LYS A 151 10.54 -17.43 6.63
N THR A 152 9.59 -17.52 5.69
CA THR A 152 8.96 -18.79 5.29
C THR A 152 9.92 -19.71 4.54
N SER A 153 10.87 -19.13 3.80
CA SER A 153 11.91 -19.90 3.08
C SER A 153 12.98 -20.44 4.01
N ALA A 154 13.42 -19.65 5.00
CA ALA A 154 14.42 -20.08 5.99
C ALA A 154 13.89 -21.15 6.96
N ALA A 155 12.61 -21.10 7.33
CA ALA A 155 11.98 -22.15 8.16
C ALA A 155 11.91 -23.51 7.46
N ALA A 156 11.97 -23.54 6.12
CA ALA A 156 12.02 -24.77 5.34
C ALA A 156 13.45 -25.29 5.10
N SER A 157 14.51 -24.50 5.38
CA SER A 157 15.86 -24.78 4.88
C SER A 157 17.01 -24.78 5.90
N SER A 158 16.83 -24.52 7.19
CA SER A 158 17.98 -24.56 8.12
C SER A 158 17.68 -25.14 9.50
N GLN A 159 18.16 -26.37 9.71
CA GLN A 159 18.84 -26.75 10.94
C GLN A 159 20.17 -25.96 10.99
N TYR A 160 20.49 -25.36 12.15
CA TYR A 160 21.76 -24.69 12.51
C TYR A 160 22.07 -23.34 11.84
N THR A 161 21.97 -22.21 12.57
CA THR A 161 23.07 -21.53 13.31
C THR A 161 22.58 -20.22 13.96
N ASP A 162 23.17 -19.92 15.12
CA ASP A 162 23.24 -18.65 15.87
C ASP A 162 21.96 -17.86 16.20
N ARG A 163 21.42 -18.19 17.38
CA ARG A 163 20.56 -17.33 18.19
C ARG A 163 21.35 -16.12 18.72
N GLU A 164 21.57 -15.11 17.89
CA GLU A 164 21.41 -13.76 18.42
C GLU A 164 19.92 -13.58 18.74
N VAL A 165 19.61 -12.89 19.84
CA VAL A 165 18.23 -12.55 20.21
C VAL A 165 17.72 -11.53 19.19
N SER A 166 17.39 -12.01 17.99
CA SER A 166 16.80 -11.23 16.92
C SER A 166 15.40 -10.86 17.39
N MET A 167 15.27 -9.66 17.96
CA MET A 167 13.96 -9.07 18.24
C MET A 167 13.17 -9.08 16.93
N ASP A 168 11.94 -9.58 17.00
CA ASP A 168 11.07 -9.61 15.85
C ASP A 168 10.79 -8.16 15.40
N PRO A 169 11.25 -7.73 14.21
CA PRO A 169 11.12 -6.34 13.77
C PRO A 169 9.66 -5.94 13.60
N LEU A 170 8.74 -6.91 13.48
CA LEU A 170 7.30 -6.69 13.40
C LEU A 170 6.60 -6.75 14.76
N ALA A 171 7.33 -6.80 15.89
CA ALA A 171 6.75 -6.68 17.23
C ALA A 171 6.59 -5.22 17.69
N SER A 172 7.14 -4.26 16.93
CA SER A 172 7.06 -2.83 17.22
C SER A 172 5.68 -2.23 16.86
N SER A 173 5.30 -1.18 17.58
CA SER A 173 4.17 -0.31 17.24
C SER A 173 4.55 0.83 16.28
N THR A 174 5.84 1.06 16.04
CA THR A 174 6.36 2.13 15.18
C THR A 174 7.32 1.59 14.12
N TRP A 175 7.43 2.32 13.00
CA TRP A 175 8.42 2.08 11.97
C TRP A 175 9.67 2.93 12.22
N GLU A 176 10.84 2.39 11.91
CA GLU A 176 12.09 3.16 11.88
C GLU A 176 12.02 4.17 10.73
N GLU A 177 12.55 5.39 10.92
CA GLU A 177 12.58 6.46 9.91
C GLU A 177 11.21 7.06 9.51
N VAL A 178 10.11 6.62 10.12
CA VAL A 178 8.76 7.15 9.86
C VAL A 178 8.20 7.88 11.07
N SER A 179 7.68 9.09 10.85
CA SER A 179 7.06 9.89 11.91
C SER A 179 5.77 9.22 12.42
N PRO A 180 5.44 9.25 13.73
CA PRO A 180 4.21 8.66 14.25
C PRO A 180 2.93 9.12 13.55
N GLU A 181 2.88 10.36 13.07
CA GLU A 181 1.73 10.96 12.38
C GLU A 181 1.51 10.39 10.97
N ASP A 182 2.60 9.89 10.36
CA ASP A 182 2.63 9.30 9.03
C ASP A 182 2.38 7.79 9.06
N ILE A 183 2.37 7.15 10.23
CA ILE A 183 2.07 5.72 10.35
C ILE A 183 0.58 5.47 10.09
N LEU A 184 0.29 4.67 9.07
CA LEU A 184 -1.06 4.20 8.75
C LEU A 184 -1.33 2.81 9.32
N ILE A 185 -0.34 1.91 9.20
CA ILE A 185 -0.39 0.53 9.68
C ILE A 185 0.94 0.22 10.37
N SER A 186 0.88 -0.05 11.66
CA SER A 186 2.07 -0.41 12.45
C SER A 186 2.68 -1.76 12.03
N PRO A 187 3.95 -2.04 12.38
CA PRO A 187 4.58 -3.33 12.08
C PRO A 187 3.79 -4.53 12.64
N VAL A 188 3.30 -4.42 13.88
CA VAL A 188 2.48 -5.48 14.51
C VAL A 188 1.14 -5.69 13.79
N GLN A 189 0.52 -4.63 13.29
CA GLN A 189 -0.69 -4.74 12.47
C GLN A 189 -0.38 -5.36 11.11
N CYS A 190 0.73 -4.99 10.45
CA CYS A 190 1.17 -5.62 9.20
C CYS A 190 1.34 -7.13 9.36
N LYS A 191 1.95 -7.58 10.46
CA LYS A 191 2.09 -9.00 10.79
C LYS A 191 0.75 -9.70 10.99
N SER A 192 -0.20 -9.05 11.66
CA SER A 192 -1.55 -9.59 11.87
C SER A 192 -2.31 -9.71 10.54
N LEU A 193 -2.31 -8.63 9.74
CA LEU A 193 -2.92 -8.56 8.42
C LEU A 193 -2.34 -9.63 7.49
N TRP A 194 -1.02 -9.81 7.50
CA TRP A 194 -0.36 -10.82 6.68
C TRP A 194 -0.81 -12.24 7.01
N ARG A 195 -0.90 -12.58 8.31
CA ARG A 195 -1.39 -13.91 8.73
C ARG A 195 -2.84 -14.15 8.31
N GLN A 196 -3.69 -13.14 8.49
CA GLN A 196 -5.08 -13.23 8.07
C GLN A 196 -5.19 -13.40 6.56
N PHE A 197 -4.46 -12.59 5.79
CA PHE A 197 -4.36 -12.70 4.33
C PHE A 197 -3.90 -14.09 3.88
N GLN A 198 -2.88 -14.67 4.53
CA GLN A 198 -2.40 -16.02 4.21
C GLN A 198 -3.51 -17.07 4.43
N GLY A 199 -4.20 -17.03 5.57
CA GLY A 199 -5.30 -17.96 5.85
C GLY A 199 -6.48 -17.82 4.88
N GLU A 200 -6.83 -16.58 4.50
CA GLU A 200 -7.95 -16.33 3.57
C GLU A 200 -7.64 -16.65 2.11
N THR A 201 -6.35 -16.78 1.73
CA THR A 201 -5.92 -17.13 0.36
C THR A 201 -5.49 -18.59 0.21
N GLU A 202 -5.26 -19.30 1.31
CA GLU A 202 -4.81 -20.70 1.33
C GLU A 202 -5.76 -21.65 0.60
N TYR A 203 -7.07 -21.43 0.73
CA TYR A 203 -8.08 -22.25 0.06
C TYR A 203 -7.94 -22.16 -1.47
N THR A 204 -7.77 -20.96 -2.02
CA THR A 204 -7.60 -20.74 -3.47
C THR A 204 -6.36 -21.45 -4.00
N ILE A 205 -5.25 -21.40 -3.26
CA ILE A 205 -4.01 -22.10 -3.61
C ILE A 205 -4.22 -23.61 -3.61
N THR A 206 -4.89 -24.15 -2.57
CA THR A 206 -5.18 -25.58 -2.44
C THR A 206 -6.06 -26.08 -3.59
N GLN A 207 -7.07 -25.30 -4.00
CA GLN A 207 -7.93 -25.63 -5.14
C GLN A 207 -7.15 -25.70 -6.45
N ALA A 208 -6.23 -24.75 -6.69
CA ALA A 208 -5.38 -24.78 -7.89
C ALA A 208 -4.48 -26.03 -7.93
N ILE A 209 -3.86 -26.40 -6.79
CA ILE A 209 -3.05 -27.61 -6.68
C ILE A 209 -3.88 -28.86 -6.95
N ALA A 210 -5.08 -28.95 -6.37
CA ALA A 210 -5.99 -30.06 -6.59
C ALA A 210 -6.39 -30.16 -8.08
N ALA A 211 -6.77 -29.05 -8.71
CA ALA A 211 -7.14 -29.01 -10.12
C ALA A 211 -5.99 -29.50 -11.03
N GLN A 212 -4.75 -29.07 -10.76
CA GLN A 212 -3.58 -29.55 -11.47
C GLN A 212 -3.39 -31.06 -11.30
N PHE A 213 -3.52 -31.56 -10.06
CA PHE A 213 -3.38 -32.98 -9.77
C PHE A 213 -4.39 -33.85 -10.53
N TRP A 214 -5.66 -33.43 -10.58
CA TRP A 214 -6.72 -34.13 -11.33
C TRP A 214 -6.45 -34.18 -12.83
N LEU A 215 -5.90 -33.13 -13.43
CA LEU A 215 -5.60 -33.08 -14.87
C LEU A 215 -4.38 -33.91 -15.26
N THR A 216 -3.46 -34.14 -14.31
CA THR A 216 -2.26 -34.96 -14.50
C THR A 216 -2.45 -36.44 -14.09
N SER A 217 -3.61 -36.79 -13.51
CA SER A 217 -3.93 -38.16 -13.09
C SER A 217 -4.47 -38.98 -14.28
N PRO A 218 -3.95 -40.20 -14.53
CA PRO A 218 -4.34 -41.05 -15.67
C PRO A 218 -5.73 -41.68 -15.56
#